data_AF-A0A9D5TKB6-F1
#
_entry.id   AF-A0A9D5TKB6-F1
#
_cell.length_a   1.000
_cell.length_b   1.000
_cell.length_c   1.000
_cell.angle_alpha   90.00
_cell.angle_beta   90.00
_cell.angle_gamma   90.00
#
_symmetry.space_group_name_H-M   'P 1'
#
loop_
_entity.id
_entity.type
_entity.pdbx_description
1 polymer ?
#
loop_
_entity_poly.entity_id
_entity_poly.type
_entity_poly.pdbx_seq_one_letter_code
_entity_poly.pdbx_strand_id
1 'polypeptide(L)'
;MFCRYCGMQNYDNAAFCNYCGTPFTEMRPKKSKALPMILISCAIVVIITAIIIICISSGSRQSSTATSHGFRTPEDAALNWLEGVYNNNYDLVVQTIYPDMIHDNIQRDIYKFQPSYI
;
A
#
# COMPACT_ATOMS: atom_id res chain seq x y z
N MET A 1 -43.12 -29.34 -30.39
CA MET A 1 -42.41 -30.14 -29.35
C MET A 1 -43.25 -30.29 -28.08
N PHE A 2 -43.11 -31.37 -27.32
CA PHE A 2 -43.82 -31.54 -26.02
C PHE A 2 -42.98 -30.98 -24.86
N CYS A 3 -43.64 -30.30 -23.91
CA CYS A 3 -43.00 -29.81 -22.70
C CYS A 3 -42.62 -30.96 -21.76
N ARG A 4 -41.35 -31.02 -21.33
CA ARG A 4 -40.88 -32.05 -20.37
C ARG A 4 -41.41 -31.85 -18.95
N TYR A 5 -41.92 -30.66 -18.63
CA TYR A 5 -42.44 -30.34 -17.30
C TYR A 5 -43.94 -30.64 -17.18
N CYS A 6 -44.76 -30.20 -18.15
CA CYS A 6 -46.22 -30.35 -18.08
C CYS A 6 -46.84 -31.26 -19.16
N GLY A 7 -46.06 -31.78 -20.10
CA GLY A 7 -46.53 -32.71 -21.13
C GLY A 7 -47.32 -32.11 -22.30
N MET A 8 -47.60 -30.80 -22.30
CA MET A 8 -48.38 -30.18 -23.39
C MET A 8 -47.58 -29.92 -24.66
N GLN A 9 -48.27 -30.02 -25.81
CA GLN A 9 -47.71 -29.75 -27.12
C GLN A 9 -47.55 -28.24 -27.34
N ASN A 10 -46.38 -27.84 -27.81
CA ASN A 10 -46.02 -26.46 -28.12
C ASN A 10 -45.52 -26.37 -29.56
N TYR A 11 -45.51 -25.14 -30.11
CA TYR A 11 -44.92 -24.83 -31.41
C TYR A 11 -43.47 -25.31 -31.50
N ASP A 12 -43.09 -25.79 -32.68
CA ASP A 12 -41.71 -26.12 -32.97
C ASP A 12 -40.92 -24.80 -33.00
N ASN A 13 -39.92 -24.68 -32.13
CA ASN A 13 -39.12 -23.47 -31.80
C ASN A 13 -39.67 -22.52 -30.71
N ALA A 14 -40.68 -22.92 -29.93
CA ALA A 14 -41.05 -22.13 -28.75
C ALA A 14 -39.85 -22.01 -27.77
N ALA A 15 -39.55 -20.80 -27.28
CA ALA A 15 -38.48 -20.56 -26.31
C ALA A 15 -38.86 -21.01 -24.89
N PHE A 16 -40.16 -20.99 -24.59
CA PHE A 16 -40.78 -21.42 -23.34
C PHE A 16 -42.10 -22.14 -23.60
N CYS A 17 -42.56 -22.95 -22.65
CA CYS A 17 -43.86 -23.58 -22.71
C CYS A 17 -44.97 -22.52 -22.57
N ASN A 18 -45.88 -22.44 -23.54
CA ASN A 18 -46.99 -21.48 -23.55
C ASN A 18 -48.03 -21.72 -22.45
N TYR A 19 -47.93 -22.84 -21.74
CA TYR A 19 -48.88 -23.22 -20.70
C TYR A 19 -48.32 -23.15 -19.29
N CYS A 20 -47.05 -23.51 -19.07
CA CYS A 20 -46.44 -23.52 -17.74
C CYS A 20 -45.23 -22.57 -17.60
N GLY A 21 -44.83 -21.90 -18.68
CA GLY A 21 -43.73 -20.92 -18.67
C GLY A 21 -42.32 -21.51 -18.58
N THR A 22 -42.16 -22.84 -18.46
CA THR A 22 -40.83 -23.45 -18.35
C THR A 22 -40.01 -23.21 -19.64
N PRO A 23 -38.78 -22.68 -19.54
CA PRO A 23 -37.94 -22.45 -20.71
C PRO A 23 -37.46 -23.78 -21.32
N PHE A 24 -37.38 -23.83 -22.65
CA PHE A 24 -36.81 -24.97 -23.38
C PHE A 24 -35.29 -24.91 -23.51
N THR A 25 -34.65 -23.83 -23.01
CA THR A 25 -33.20 -23.65 -23.12
C THR A 25 -32.46 -24.73 -22.32
N GLU A 26 -31.58 -25.43 -23.03
CA GLU A 26 -30.65 -26.41 -22.49
C GLU A 26 -29.86 -25.82 -21.32
N MET A 27 -29.84 -26.54 -20.20
CA MET A 27 -28.89 -26.33 -19.12
C MET A 27 -27.47 -26.53 -19.66
N ARG A 28 -26.88 -25.51 -20.28
CA ARG A 28 -25.45 -25.52 -20.56
C ARG A 28 -24.74 -25.55 -19.21
N PRO A 29 -23.90 -26.56 -18.92
CA PRO A 29 -23.14 -26.58 -17.68
C PRO A 29 -22.25 -25.34 -17.67
N LYS A 30 -22.54 -24.41 -16.76
CA LYS A 30 -21.72 -23.23 -16.51
C LYS A 30 -20.38 -23.74 -15.98
N LYS A 31 -19.38 -23.92 -16.86
CA LYS A 31 -18.00 -24.27 -16.47
C LYS A 31 -17.52 -23.20 -15.48
N SER A 32 -17.52 -23.54 -14.19
CA SER A 32 -17.22 -22.59 -13.12
C SER A 32 -15.73 -22.27 -13.16
N LYS A 33 -15.40 -21.02 -13.51
CA LYS A 33 -14.02 -20.49 -13.48
C LYS A 33 -13.52 -20.24 -12.04
N ALA A 34 -14.22 -20.74 -11.02
CA ALA A 34 -13.91 -20.52 -9.62
C ALA A 34 -12.61 -21.23 -9.19
N LEU A 35 -12.33 -22.41 -9.76
CA LEU A 35 -11.14 -23.19 -9.40
C LEU A 35 -9.80 -22.52 -9.81
N PRO A 36 -9.64 -21.98 -11.04
CA PRO A 36 -8.40 -21.27 -11.38
C PRO A 36 -8.25 -19.90 -10.70
N MET A 37 -9.35 -19.22 -10.32
CA MET A 37 -9.29 -17.91 -9.65
C MET A 37 -8.70 -18.00 -8.24
N ILE A 38 -9.06 -19.03 -7.47
CA ILE A 38 -8.57 -19.20 -6.10
C ILE A 38 -7.05 -19.47 -6.11
N LEU A 39 -6.57 -20.33 -7.00
CA LEU A 39 -5.14 -20.64 -7.11
C LEU A 39 -4.28 -19.41 -7.46
N ILE A 40 -4.77 -18.56 -8.37
CA ILE A 40 -4.07 -17.32 -8.76
C ILE A 40 -4.04 -16.34 -7.58
N SER A 41 -5.13 -16.21 -6.83
CA SER A 41 -5.18 -15.33 -5.65
C SER A 41 -4.19 -15.75 -4.56
N CYS A 42 -4.09 -17.06 -4.27
CA CYS A 42 -3.14 -17.57 -3.28
C CYS A 42 -1.68 -17.36 -3.71
N ALA A 43 -1.38 -17.57 -5.00
CA ALA A 43 -0.04 -17.32 -5.53
C ALA A 43 0.38 -15.85 -5.40
N ILE A 44 -0.52 -14.91 -5.69
CA ILE A 44 -0.26 -13.47 -5.55
C ILE A 44 0.02 -13.10 -4.09
N VAL A 45 -0.78 -13.61 -3.14
CA VAL A 45 -0.59 -13.33 -1.70
C VAL A 45 0.78 -13.83 -1.21
N VAL A 46 1.18 -15.04 -1.61
CA VAL A 46 2.49 -15.61 -1.24
C VAL A 46 3.66 -14.81 -1.83
N ILE A 47 3.52 -14.31 -3.06
CA ILE A 47 4.54 -13.47 -3.69
C ILE A 47 4.66 -12.12 -2.96
N ILE A 48 3.54 -11.48 -2.61
CA ILE A 48 3.53 -10.20 -1.89
C ILE A 48 4.17 -10.35 -0.50
N THR A 49 3.84 -11.41 0.24
CA THR A 49 4.43 -11.64 1.57
C THR A 49 5.93 -11.91 1.48
N ALA A 50 6.39 -12.67 0.46
CA ALA A 50 7.81 -12.86 0.22
C ALA A 50 8.54 -11.55 -0.11
N ILE A 51 7.95 -10.67 -0.95
CA ILE A 51 8.52 -9.35 -1.27
C ILE A 51 8.65 -8.49 -0.01
N ILE A 52 7.63 -8.45 0.85
CA ILE A 52 7.68 -7.68 2.10
C ILE A 52 8.83 -8.17 3.01
N ILE A 53 8.99 -9.49 3.14
CA ILE A 53 10.08 -10.09 3.93
C ILE A 53 11.44 -9.73 3.33
N ILE A 54 11.57 -9.77 2.00
CA ILE A 54 12.79 -9.37 1.29
C ILE A 54 13.08 -7.89 1.55
N CYS A 55 12.11 -6.99 1.41
CA CYS A 55 12.28 -5.55 1.66
C CYS A 55 12.72 -5.24 3.09
N ILE A 56 12.23 -5.98 4.09
CA ILE A 56 12.63 -5.81 5.50
C ILE A 56 14.07 -6.32 5.72
N SER A 57 14.46 -7.43 5.07
CA SER A 57 15.81 -8.00 5.22
C SER A 57 16.89 -7.25 4.42
N SER A 58 16.53 -6.65 3.28
CA SER A 58 17.36 -5.66 2.58
C SER A 58 17.20 -4.31 3.28
N GLY A 59 17.78 -4.19 4.48
CA GLY A 59 17.59 -3.04 5.35
C GLY A 59 17.80 -1.68 4.67
N SER A 60 16.71 -1.03 4.29
CA SER A 60 16.59 0.40 4.50
C SER A 60 16.23 0.56 5.96
N ARG A 61 17.23 0.67 6.83
CA ARG A 61 17.02 1.24 8.16
C ARG A 61 16.41 2.60 7.91
N GLN A 62 15.10 2.70 8.13
CA GLN A 62 14.37 3.94 8.09
C GLN A 62 15.02 4.81 9.15
N SER A 63 15.94 5.67 8.71
CA SER A 63 16.42 6.80 9.47
C SER A 63 15.16 7.52 9.90
N SER A 64 14.82 7.35 11.17
CA SER A 64 13.73 8.04 11.83
C SER A 64 13.80 9.47 11.36
N THR A 65 12.79 9.88 10.59
CA THR A 65 12.58 11.29 10.27
C THR A 65 12.75 12.01 11.58
N ALA A 66 13.75 12.89 11.66
CA ALA A 66 13.99 13.74 12.80
C ALA A 66 12.67 14.43 13.12
N THR A 67 11.95 13.88 14.08
CA THR A 67 10.72 14.46 14.56
C THR A 67 11.15 15.72 15.26
N SER A 68 10.52 16.84 14.90
CA SER A 68 10.68 18.18 15.46
C SER A 68 10.39 18.30 16.97
N HIS A 69 10.34 17.19 17.69
CA HIS A 69 10.28 17.14 19.13
C HIS A 69 11.69 16.90 19.65
N GLY A 70 12.26 17.93 20.30
CA GLY A 70 13.59 17.86 20.88
C GLY A 70 13.78 16.66 21.83
N PHE A 71 15.04 16.37 22.15
CA PHE A 71 15.40 15.24 23.01
C PHE A 71 14.77 15.34 24.40
N ARG A 72 14.40 14.19 24.96
CA ARG A 72 13.72 14.10 26.27
C ARG A 72 14.66 14.38 27.44
N THR A 73 15.93 14.06 27.28
CA THR A 73 16.99 14.21 28.29
C THR A 73 18.28 14.73 27.64
N PRO A 74 19.17 15.38 28.41
CA PRO A 74 20.47 15.79 27.90
C PRO A 74 21.36 14.60 27.53
N GLU A 75 21.21 13.46 28.20
CA GLU A 75 21.93 12.24 27.87
C GLU A 75 21.54 11.69 26.49
N ASP A 76 20.24 11.71 26.16
CA ASP A 76 19.76 11.27 24.85
C ASP A 76 20.33 12.13 23.72
N ALA A 77 20.41 13.44 23.93
CA ALA A 77 21.05 14.36 22.98
C ALA A 77 22.54 14.03 22.79
N ALA A 78 23.28 13.82 23.89
CA ALA A 78 24.70 13.49 23.81
C ALA A 78 24.95 12.16 23.07
N LEU A 79 24.12 11.14 23.31
CA LEU A 79 24.21 9.84 22.63
C LEU A 79 23.91 9.95 21.13
N ASN A 80 22.87 10.70 20.74
CA ASN A 80 22.53 10.91 19.33
C ASN A 80 23.59 11.72 18.59
N TRP A 81 24.18 12.74 19.24
CA TRP A 81 25.31 13.46 18.67
C TRP A 81 26.51 12.53 18.44
N LEU A 82 26.85 11.71 19.43
CA LEU A 82 27.95 10.75 19.34
C LEU A 82 27.71 9.71 18.23
N GLU A 83 26.49 9.21 18.12
CA GLU A 83 26.07 8.30 17.05
C GLU A 83 26.20 8.97 15.67
N GLY A 84 25.82 10.25 15.55
CA GLY A 84 26.00 11.03 14.34
C GLY A 84 27.46 11.16 13.93
N VAL A 85 28.35 11.49 14.88
CA VAL A 85 29.79 11.56 14.64
C VAL A 85 30.37 10.20 14.24
N TYR A 86 30.01 9.14 14.96
CA TYR A 86 30.53 7.79 14.71
C TYR A 86 30.14 7.26 13.32
N ASN A 87 28.92 7.56 12.88
CA ASN A 87 28.40 7.08 11.60
C ASN A 87 28.62 8.06 10.43
N ASN A 88 29.34 9.18 10.63
CA ASN A 88 29.44 10.27 9.65
C ASN A 88 28.07 10.79 9.18
N ASN A 89 27.07 10.76 10.05
CA ASN A 89 25.74 11.30 9.78
C ASN A 89 25.69 12.76 10.24
N TYR A 90 26.14 13.66 9.35
CA TYR A 90 26.24 15.10 9.64
C TYR A 90 24.88 15.74 9.90
N ASP A 91 23.81 15.28 9.26
CA ASP A 91 22.46 15.81 9.46
C ASP A 91 22.01 15.59 10.90
N LEU A 92 22.26 14.39 11.45
CA LEU A 92 21.98 14.06 12.85
C LEU A 92 22.80 14.93 13.83
N VAL A 93 24.08 15.17 13.51
CA VAL A 93 24.96 16.05 14.31
C VAL A 93 24.40 17.47 14.35
N VAL A 94 24.05 18.03 13.19
CA VAL A 94 23.54 19.40 13.06
C VAL A 94 22.20 19.56 13.79
N GLN A 95 21.28 18.61 13.61
CA GLN A 95 19.96 18.64 14.27
C GLN A 95 20.06 18.51 15.79
N THR A 96 21.10 17.84 16.29
CA THR A 96 21.31 17.70 17.73
C THR A 96 21.78 19.01 18.38
N ILE A 97 22.55 19.83 17.66
CA ILE A 97 23.03 21.14 18.14
C ILE A 97 21.98 22.23 17.88
N TYR A 98 21.32 22.16 16.72
CA TYR A 98 20.35 23.15 16.25
C TYR A 98 19.06 22.42 15.86
N PRO A 99 18.11 22.27 16.80
CA PRO A 99 16.79 21.77 16.46
C PRO A 99 16.16 22.64 15.37
N ASP A 100 15.31 22.06 14.51
CA ASP A 100 14.74 22.75 13.33
C ASP A 100 14.06 24.09 13.68
N MET A 101 13.48 24.23 14.89
CA MET A 101 12.91 25.48 15.38
C MET A 101 13.91 26.66 15.43
N ILE A 102 15.20 26.37 15.54
CA ILE A 102 16.28 27.36 15.51
C ILE A 102 16.78 27.57 14.08
N HIS A 103 16.81 26.52 13.24
CA HIS A 103 17.28 26.59 11.85
C HIS A 103 16.46 27.59 11.02
N ASP A 104 15.12 27.52 11.11
CA ASP A 104 14.22 28.40 10.35
C ASP A 104 14.31 29.87 10.79
N ASN A 105 14.65 30.13 12.05
CA ASN A 105 14.79 31.49 12.57
C ASN A 105 16.17 32.07 12.24
N ILE A 106 17.24 31.29 12.41
CA ILE A 106 18.60 31.71 12.09
C ILE A 106 18.74 31.96 10.58
N GLN A 107 18.25 31.08 9.70
CA GLN A 107 18.32 31.33 8.26
C GLN A 107 17.58 32.60 7.88
N ARG A 108 16.36 32.81 8.40
CA ARG A 108 15.56 34.01 8.11
C ARG A 108 16.27 35.29 8.53
N ASP A 109 16.98 35.28 9.65
CA ASP A 109 17.68 36.45 10.15
C ASP A 109 19.06 36.64 9.51
N ILE A 110 19.77 35.57 9.12
CA ILE A 110 20.99 35.67 8.29
C ILE A 110 20.67 36.26 6.92
N TYR A 111 19.56 35.86 6.28
CA TYR A 111 19.13 36.44 5.00
C TYR A 111 18.71 37.90 5.10
N LYS A 112 18.20 38.36 6.25
CA LYS A 112 17.92 39.79 6.50
C LYS A 112 19.18 40.63 6.67
N PHE A 113 20.30 40.01 7.06
CA PHE A 113 21.57 40.69 7.32
C PHE A 113 22.56 40.66 6.16
N GLN A 114 22.17 40.21 4.96
CA GLN A 114 23.01 40.37 3.77
C GLN A 114 23.07 41.87 3.42
N PRO A 115 24.20 42.58 3.64
CA PRO A 115 24.30 43.95 3.16
C PRO A 115 24.26 43.91 1.64
N SER A 116 23.30 44.62 1.06
CA SER A 116 23.26 44.87 -0.37
C SER A 116 24.50 45.69 -0.74
N TYR A 117 25.58 45.02 -1.11
CA TYR A 117 26.69 45.64 -1.82
C TYR A 117 26.19 46.02 -3.21
N ILE A 118 25.73 47.27 -3.32
CA ILE A 118 25.57 48.02 -4.57
C ILE A 118 26.62 49.12 -4.53
#